data_AF-A0A349R4C6-F1
#
_entry.id   AF-A0A349R4C6-F1
#
_cell.length_a   1.000
_cell.length_b   1.000
_cell.length_c   1.000
_cell.angle_alpha   90.00
_cell.angle_beta   90.00
_cell.angle_gamma   90.00
#
_symmetry.space_group_name_H-M   'P 1'
#
loop_
_entity.id
_entity.type
_entity.pdbx_description
1 polymer ?
#
loop_
_entity_poly.entity_id
_entity_poly.type
_entity_poly.pdbx_seq_one_letter_code
_entity_poly.pdbx_strand_id
1 'polypeptide(L)'
;MEDLTGVPLEVPRNFRLICELFGIAVPAFIQLFLDHYSFIDQNFKDNSSYNIATRAVRFINDKIPKGDNPLTIEFRKNERDKGVKLLQRQVKLAINRNYSTGERRNKGRIITAQIYDLFATKVRLKDRIYLDENTSFKLSKDFLLTCMMNAVHPSHYINTMMQQVSTVTF
;
A
#
# COMPACT_ATOMS: atom_id res chain seq x y z
N MET A 1 -2.08 10.06 -22.06
CA MET A 1 -2.15 9.58 -20.67
C MET A 1 -2.70 8.18 -20.79
N GLU A 2 -1.85 7.16 -20.74
CA GLU A 2 -2.30 5.77 -20.91
C GLU A 2 -3.30 5.46 -19.80
N ASP A 3 -4.52 5.11 -20.19
CA ASP A 3 -5.48 4.46 -19.31
C ASP A 3 -4.84 3.12 -18.94
N LEU A 4 -4.27 3.06 -17.73
CA LEU A 4 -4.05 1.79 -17.04
C LEU A 4 -5.44 1.14 -16.96
N THR A 5 -5.75 0.26 -17.90
CA THR A 5 -7.01 -0.50 -17.98
C THR A 5 -7.37 -0.95 -16.57
N GLY A 6 -8.49 -0.44 -16.06
CA GLY A 6 -8.85 -0.62 -14.66
C GLY A 6 -8.91 -2.10 -14.33
N VAL A 7 -8.01 -2.57 -13.45
CA VAL A 7 -8.01 -3.95 -12.99
C VAL A 7 -9.18 -4.09 -12.01
N PRO A 8 -10.22 -4.90 -12.32
CA PRO A 8 -11.38 -5.02 -11.45
C PRO A 8 -11.00 -5.68 -10.13
N LEU A 9 -11.74 -5.35 -9.07
CA LEU A 9 -11.63 -6.06 -7.80
C LEU A 9 -12.52 -7.30 -7.85
N GLU A 10 -11.93 -8.47 -7.67
CA GLU A 10 -12.63 -9.74 -7.72
C GLU A 10 -12.54 -10.43 -6.36
N VAL A 11 -13.64 -10.43 -5.63
CA VAL A 11 -13.69 -11.01 -4.28
C VAL A 11 -13.84 -12.53 -4.39
N PRO A 12 -12.81 -13.34 -4.02
CA PRO A 12 -12.88 -14.79 -4.10
C PRO A 12 -13.91 -15.36 -3.11
N ARG A 13 -14.56 -16.47 -3.46
CA ARG A 13 -15.55 -17.13 -2.60
C ARG A 13 -14.98 -17.47 -1.22
N ASN A 14 -13.77 -18.00 -1.15
CA ASN A 14 -13.13 -18.38 0.12
C ASN A 14 -12.92 -17.17 1.04
N PHE A 15 -12.51 -16.04 0.47
CA PHE A 15 -12.36 -14.80 1.23
C PHE A 15 -13.72 -14.32 1.79
N ARG A 16 -14.79 -14.39 0.99
CA ARG A 16 -16.16 -14.07 1.47
C ARG A 16 -16.56 -14.96 2.66
N LEU A 17 -16.36 -16.26 2.54
CA LEU A 17 -16.69 -17.23 3.60
C LEU A 17 -15.90 -16.94 4.88
N ILE A 18 -14.60 -16.64 4.77
CA ILE A 18 -13.78 -16.32 5.94
C ILE A 18 -14.23 -15.01 6.59
N CYS A 19 -14.49 -13.97 5.80
CA CYS A 19 -15.07 -12.73 6.30
C CYS A 19 -16.38 -12.97 7.05
N GLU A 20 -17.27 -13.80 6.51
CA GLU A 20 -18.53 -14.20 7.15
C GLU A 20 -18.30 -14.98 8.46
N LEU A 21 -17.38 -15.94 8.50
CA LEU A 21 -17.02 -16.71 9.70
C LEU A 21 -16.51 -15.82 10.84
N PHE A 22 -15.77 -14.75 10.50
CA PHE A 22 -15.27 -13.77 11.48
C PHE A 22 -16.25 -12.62 11.74
N GLY A 23 -17.45 -12.65 11.13
CA GLY A 23 -18.48 -11.61 11.31
C GLY A 23 -18.08 -10.23 10.79
N ILE A 24 -17.17 -10.16 9.81
CA ILE A 24 -16.71 -8.90 9.20
C ILE A 24 -17.15 -8.80 7.74
N ALA A 25 -17.73 -7.66 7.35
CA ALA A 25 -18.06 -7.43 5.95
C ALA A 25 -16.78 -7.31 5.10
N VAL A 26 -16.79 -7.89 3.90
CA VAL A 26 -15.66 -7.82 2.95
C VAL A 26 -15.14 -6.39 2.74
N PRO A 27 -16.00 -5.38 2.47
CA PRO A 27 -15.52 -4.01 2.30
C PRO A 27 -14.86 -3.45 3.56
N ALA A 28 -15.41 -3.76 4.74
CA ALA A 28 -14.86 -3.30 6.01
C ALA A 28 -13.46 -3.88 6.25
N PHE A 29 -13.25 -5.18 5.96
CA PHE A 29 -11.95 -5.80 6.08
C PHE A 29 -10.93 -5.18 5.12
N ILE A 30 -11.30 -4.98 3.84
CA ILE A 30 -10.40 -4.38 2.84
C ILE A 30 -9.98 -2.98 3.26
N GLN A 31 -10.93 -2.12 3.67
CA GLN A 31 -10.60 -0.78 4.14
C GLN A 31 -9.73 -0.82 5.40
N LEU A 32 -10.04 -1.71 6.35
CA LEU A 32 -9.24 -1.88 7.57
C LEU A 32 -7.78 -2.26 7.25
N PHE A 33 -7.57 -3.18 6.30
CA PHE A 33 -6.25 -3.56 5.83
C PHE A 33 -5.49 -2.37 5.22
N LEU A 34 -6.15 -1.59 4.37
CA LEU A 34 -5.58 -0.41 3.73
C LEU A 34 -5.26 0.72 4.72
N ASP A 35 -6.13 0.94 5.71
CA ASP A 35 -5.94 1.96 6.75
C ASP A 35 -4.76 1.65 7.68
N HIS A 36 -4.46 0.36 7.87
CA HIS A 36 -3.32 -0.11 8.64
C HIS A 36 -2.04 -0.24 7.81
N TYR A 37 -2.05 0.06 6.51
CA TYR A 37 -0.81 0.15 5.76
C TYR A 37 -0.02 1.40 6.14
N SER A 38 1.27 1.23 6.45
CA SER A 38 2.18 2.31 6.85
C SER A 38 3.52 2.14 6.17
N PHE A 39 3.93 3.12 5.37
CA PHE A 39 5.17 3.05 4.61
C PHE A 39 6.40 3.00 5.53
N ILE A 40 6.35 3.68 6.68
CA ILE A 40 7.48 3.67 7.63
C ILE A 40 7.69 2.31 8.29
N ASP A 41 6.62 1.51 8.46
CA ASP A 41 6.68 0.17 9.05
C ASP A 41 7.45 -0.83 8.16
N GLN A 42 7.80 -0.47 6.92
CA GLN A 42 8.78 -1.22 6.13
C GLN A 42 10.18 -1.22 6.78
N ASN A 43 10.49 -0.21 7.58
CA ASN A 43 11.83 0.07 8.10
C ASN A 43 11.99 -0.21 9.61
N PHE A 44 10.93 -0.60 10.32
CA PHE A 44 11.05 -1.05 11.71
C PHE A 44 9.96 -2.07 12.08
N LYS A 45 10.21 -2.87 13.12
CA LYS A 45 9.33 -3.95 13.55
C LYS A 45 8.66 -3.61 14.88
N ASP A 46 7.36 -3.88 14.96
CA ASP A 46 6.62 -4.04 16.21
C ASP A 46 5.53 -5.12 16.06
N ASN A 47 4.69 -5.30 17.07
CA ASN A 47 3.61 -6.30 17.09
C ASN A 47 2.23 -5.71 16.74
N SER A 48 2.19 -4.53 16.10
CA SER A 48 0.93 -3.87 15.78
C SER A 48 0.31 -4.40 14.49
N SER A 49 -1.00 -4.14 14.32
CA SER A 49 -1.72 -4.36 13.06
C SER A 49 -1.08 -3.64 11.88
N TYR A 50 -0.43 -2.48 12.11
CA TYR A 50 0.29 -1.76 11.07
C TYR A 50 1.47 -2.56 10.52
N ASN A 51 2.22 -3.22 11.40
CA ASN A 51 3.35 -4.05 10.98
C ASN A 51 2.88 -5.29 10.22
N ILE A 52 1.78 -5.90 10.66
CA ILE A 52 1.16 -7.06 10.00
C ILE A 52 0.72 -6.67 8.58
N ALA A 53 -0.08 -5.62 8.42
CA ALA A 53 -0.58 -5.17 7.13
C ALA A 53 0.58 -4.80 6.17
N THR A 54 1.57 -4.06 6.67
CA THR A 54 2.73 -3.63 5.87
C THR A 54 3.58 -4.82 5.42
N ARG A 55 3.82 -5.82 6.28
CA ARG A 55 4.53 -7.05 5.92
C ARG A 55 3.72 -7.92 4.96
N ALA A 56 2.39 -7.97 5.12
CA ALA A 56 1.53 -8.68 4.19
C ALA A 56 1.64 -8.07 2.79
N VAL A 57 1.61 -6.74 2.65
CA VAL A 57 1.84 -6.07 1.36
C VAL A 57 3.20 -6.44 0.76
N ARG A 58 4.26 -6.49 1.57
CA ARG A 58 5.59 -6.95 1.10
C ARG A 58 5.56 -8.40 0.60
N PHE A 59 4.92 -9.30 1.35
CA PHE A 59 4.76 -10.71 0.95
C PHE A 59 3.94 -10.86 -0.33
N ILE A 60 2.87 -10.06 -0.48
CA ILE A 60 2.03 -10.02 -1.66
C ILE A 60 2.79 -9.48 -2.88
N ASN A 61 3.62 -8.45 -2.69
CA ASN A 61 4.39 -7.84 -3.76
C ASN A 61 5.25 -8.84 -4.54
N ASP A 62 5.80 -9.83 -3.85
CA ASP A 62 6.65 -10.86 -4.45
C ASP A 62 5.85 -11.88 -5.28
N LYS A 63 4.52 -11.90 -5.13
CA LYS A 63 3.58 -12.78 -5.85
C LYS A 63 2.89 -12.12 -7.03
N ILE A 64 3.01 -10.80 -7.17
CA ILE A 64 2.41 -10.07 -8.29
C ILE A 64 3.35 -10.18 -9.50
N PRO A 65 2.87 -10.67 -10.66
CA PRO A 65 3.66 -10.69 -11.88
C PRO A 65 4.16 -9.29 -12.21
N LYS A 66 5.48 -9.12 -12.27
CA LYS A 66 6.10 -7.87 -12.70
C LYS A 66 6.17 -7.89 -14.23
N GLY A 67 5.12 -7.39 -14.87
CA GLY A 67 5.15 -7.11 -16.31
C GLY A 67 6.07 -5.94 -16.64
N ASP A 68 6.17 -5.61 -17.93
CA ASP A 68 6.81 -4.37 -18.36
C ASP A 68 6.19 -3.19 -17.63
N ASN A 69 7.01 -2.45 -16.90
CA ASN A 69 6.58 -1.35 -16.06
C ASN A 69 6.01 -0.20 -16.93
N PRO A 70 4.68 0.04 -16.93
CA PRO A 70 4.12 1.15 -17.71
C PRO A 70 4.46 2.52 -17.10
N LEU A 71 5.01 2.55 -15.88
CA LEU A 71 5.36 3.73 -15.11
C LEU A 71 6.89 3.87 -15.01
N THR A 72 7.57 4.07 -16.13
CA THR A 72 8.97 4.50 -16.11
C THR A 72 9.02 5.99 -15.73
N ILE A 73 9.24 6.28 -14.45
CA ILE A 73 9.28 7.65 -13.94
C ILE A 73 10.71 8.19 -14.02
N GLU A 74 10.93 9.15 -14.90
CA GLU A 74 12.20 9.88 -14.98
C GLU A 74 12.18 11.14 -14.11
N PHE A 75 13.02 11.13 -13.08
CA PHE A 75 13.28 12.31 -12.25
C PHE A 75 14.50 13.07 -12.74
N ARG A 76 14.46 14.41 -12.66
CA ARG A 76 15.64 15.27 -12.80
C ARG A 76 16.59 15.07 -11.61
N LYS A 77 17.87 15.42 -11.77
CA LYS A 77 18.90 15.23 -10.72
C LYS A 77 18.50 15.83 -9.37
N ASN A 78 18.01 17.07 -9.36
CA ASN A 78 17.55 17.75 -8.14
C ASN A 78 16.33 17.07 -7.48
N GLU A 79 15.40 16.55 -8.28
CA GLU A 79 14.25 15.77 -7.80
C GLU A 79 14.72 14.45 -7.17
N ARG A 80 15.65 13.74 -7.81
CA ARG A 80 16.28 12.51 -7.27
C ARG A 80 16.96 12.78 -5.93
N ASP A 81 17.79 13.82 -5.85
CA ASP A 81 18.51 14.19 -4.63
C ASP A 81 17.54 14.52 -3.48
N LYS A 82 16.45 15.23 -3.79
CA LYS A 82 15.38 15.51 -2.82
C LYS A 82 14.70 14.21 -2.35
N GLY A 83 14.34 13.32 -3.28
CA GLY A 83 13.74 12.03 -2.98
C GLY A 83 14.62 11.16 -2.08
N VAL A 84 15.91 11.05 -2.40
CA VAL A 84 16.90 10.30 -1.60
C VAL A 84 16.99 10.87 -0.19
N LYS A 85 17.07 12.21 -0.03
CA LYS A 85 17.10 12.84 1.30
C LYS A 85 15.83 12.54 2.11
N LEU A 86 14.66 12.52 1.48
CA LEU A 86 13.40 12.17 2.15
C LEU A 86 13.37 10.70 2.58
N LEU A 87 13.79 9.78 1.71
CA LEU A 87 13.90 8.36 2.06
C LEU A 87 14.89 8.12 3.22
N GLN A 88 16.05 8.77 3.20
CA GLN A 88 17.00 8.70 4.30
C GLN A 88 16.41 9.24 5.61
N ARG A 89 15.64 10.33 5.57
CA ARG A 89 14.93 10.85 6.76
C ARG A 89 13.91 9.85 7.27
N GLN A 90 13.20 9.15 6.36
CA GLN A 90 12.24 8.12 6.73
C GLN A 90 12.89 6.96 7.47
N VAL A 91 14.01 6.45 6.94
CA VAL A 91 14.79 5.38 7.57
C VAL A 91 15.33 5.83 8.93
N LYS A 92 15.93 7.03 9.01
CA LYS A 92 16.43 7.59 10.27
C LYS A 92 15.34 7.72 11.33
N LEU A 93 14.14 8.14 10.94
CA LEU A 93 13.01 8.23 11.85
C LEU A 93 12.54 6.85 12.33
N ALA A 94 12.47 5.86 11.44
CA ALA A 94 12.05 4.50 11.76
C ALA A 94 12.93 3.85 12.84
N ILE A 95 14.25 4.05 12.75
CA ILE A 95 15.22 3.48 13.71
C ILE A 95 15.40 4.32 14.97
N ASN A 96 14.86 5.54 15.03
CA ASN A 96 15.05 6.43 16.17
C ASN A 96 14.23 5.99 17.39
N ARG A 97 14.92 5.41 18.38
CA ARG A 97 14.30 4.86 19.59
C ARG A 97 13.72 5.90 20.55
N ASN A 98 14.04 7.18 20.38
CA ASN A 98 13.55 8.25 21.25
C ASN A 98 12.08 8.60 20.99
N TYR A 99 11.51 8.16 19.86
CA TYR A 99 10.10 8.33 19.55
C TYR A 99 9.32 7.04 19.81
N SER A 100 8.10 7.17 20.32
CA SER A 100 7.14 6.06 20.36
C SER A 100 6.77 5.59 18.94
N THR A 101 6.22 4.38 18.81
CA THR A 101 5.81 3.83 17.52
C THR A 101 4.76 4.70 16.82
N GLY A 102 3.79 5.24 17.59
CA GLY A 102 2.78 6.17 17.09
C GLY A 102 3.38 7.49 16.58
N GLU A 103 4.34 8.07 17.29
CA GLU A 103 5.03 9.28 16.85
C GLU A 103 5.85 9.06 15.57
N ARG A 104 6.54 7.93 15.47
CA ARG A 104 7.26 7.55 14.24
C ARG A 104 6.33 7.44 13.06
N ARG A 105 5.16 6.79 13.22
CA ARG A 105 4.13 6.70 12.17
C ARG A 105 3.59 8.06 11.76
N ASN A 106 3.22 8.90 12.73
CA ASN A 106 2.68 10.23 12.45
C ASN A 106 3.68 11.13 11.73
N LYS A 107 4.92 11.20 12.22
CA LYS A 107 6.00 11.95 11.55
C LYS A 107 6.38 11.32 10.20
N GLY A 108 6.35 9.99 10.12
CA GLY A 108 6.63 9.23 8.91
C GLY A 108 5.63 9.49 7.81
N ARG A 109 4.34 9.60 8.14
CA ARG A 109 3.26 9.93 7.19
C ARG A 109 3.49 11.29 6.51
N ILE A 110 4.02 12.27 7.23
CA ILE A 110 4.36 13.59 6.67
C ILE A 110 5.47 13.47 5.62
N ILE A 111 6.53 12.73 5.93
CA ILE A 111 7.65 12.52 5.01
C ILE A 111 7.18 11.68 3.81
N THR A 112 6.40 10.63 4.03
CA THR A 112 5.78 9.81 2.98
C THR A 112 4.93 10.66 2.04
N ALA A 113 4.13 11.59 2.58
CA ALA A 113 3.34 12.52 1.76
C ALA A 113 4.24 13.40 0.88
N GLN A 114 5.38 13.89 1.39
CA GLN A 114 6.34 14.66 0.60
C GLN A 114 6.99 13.82 -0.52
N ILE A 115 7.26 12.54 -0.27
CA ILE A 115 7.77 11.62 -1.29
C ILE A 115 6.67 11.34 -2.33
N TYR A 116 5.46 11.04 -1.89
CA TYR A 116 4.31 10.86 -2.79
C TYR A 116 4.11 12.08 -3.68
N ASP A 117 4.13 13.28 -3.12
CA ASP A 117 3.92 14.52 -3.89
C ASP A 117 5.01 14.70 -4.95
N LEU A 118 6.25 14.22 -4.71
CA LEU A 118 7.32 14.20 -5.72
C LEU A 118 6.97 13.27 -6.90
N PHE A 119 6.51 12.05 -6.62
CA PHE A 119 6.10 11.08 -7.64
C PHE A 119 4.83 11.52 -8.39
N ALA A 120 3.87 12.08 -7.66
CA ALA A 120 2.59 12.57 -8.16
C ALA A 120 2.72 13.71 -9.18
N THR A 121 3.88 14.40 -9.23
CA THR A 121 4.18 15.36 -10.30
C THR A 121 4.30 14.73 -11.68
N LYS A 122 4.60 13.42 -11.76
CA LYS A 122 4.80 12.68 -13.01
C LYS A 122 3.66 11.72 -13.28
N VAL A 123 3.21 11.01 -12.25
CA VAL A 123 2.17 9.98 -12.34
C VAL A 123 1.22 10.15 -11.16
N ARG A 124 -0.05 10.42 -11.43
CA ARG A 124 -1.08 10.55 -10.40
C ARG A 124 -2.04 9.36 -10.46
N LEU A 125 -1.94 8.48 -9.48
CA LEU A 125 -2.91 7.42 -9.25
C LEU A 125 -4.19 8.01 -8.62
N LYS A 126 -5.35 7.43 -8.95
CA LYS A 126 -6.61 7.73 -8.26
C LYS A 126 -6.49 7.33 -6.79
N ASP A 127 -7.05 8.13 -5.90
CA ASP A 127 -7.07 7.88 -4.46
C ASP A 127 -8.24 6.99 -4.01
N ARG A 128 -9.05 6.55 -4.98
CA ARG A 128 -10.16 5.62 -4.79
C ARG A 128 -10.09 4.47 -5.77
N ILE A 129 -10.45 3.30 -5.29
CA ILE A 129 -10.66 2.10 -6.08
C ILE A 129 -12.05 1.54 -5.77
N TYR A 130 -12.76 1.09 -6.80
CA TYR A 130 -14.14 0.65 -6.70
C TYR A 130 -14.20 -0.87 -6.73
N LEU A 131 -15.00 -1.44 -5.83
CA LEU A 131 -15.39 -2.85 -5.90
C LEU A 131 -16.60 -3.01 -6.81
N ASP A 132 -17.56 -2.10 -6.70
CA ASP A 132 -18.77 -1.99 -7.49
C ASP A 132 -19.17 -0.50 -7.56
N GLU A 133 -20.35 -0.19 -8.11
CA GLU A 133 -20.83 1.19 -8.28
C GLU A 133 -21.02 1.95 -6.96
N ASN A 134 -21.28 1.24 -5.86
CA ASN A 134 -21.64 1.80 -4.56
C ASN A 134 -20.51 1.67 -3.52
N THR A 135 -19.59 0.73 -3.74
CA THR A 135 -18.52 0.40 -2.79
C THR A 135 -17.17 0.88 -3.33
N SER A 136 -16.55 1.83 -2.62
CA SER A 136 -15.19 2.29 -2.93
C SER A 136 -14.30 2.31 -1.69
N PHE A 137 -13.01 2.07 -1.92
CA PHE A 137 -11.96 2.10 -0.91
C PHE A 137 -11.10 3.33 -1.09
N LYS A 138 -10.83 4.03 0.01
CA LYS A 138 -9.90 5.16 0.02
C LYS A 138 -8.48 4.65 0.19
N LEU A 139 -7.58 5.09 -0.67
CA LEU A 139 -6.17 4.72 -0.68
C LEU A 139 -5.35 5.81 0.02
N SER A 140 -4.53 5.41 0.99
CA SER A 140 -3.61 6.33 1.67
C SER A 140 -2.43 6.69 0.75
N LYS A 141 -1.82 7.87 0.96
CA LYS A 141 -0.59 8.26 0.25
C LYS A 141 0.55 7.25 0.46
N ASP A 142 0.60 6.62 1.63
CA ASP A 142 1.54 5.54 1.94
C ASP A 142 1.38 4.36 0.98
N PHE A 143 0.14 3.89 0.82
CA PHE A 143 -0.15 2.78 -0.07
C PHE A 143 0.06 3.15 -1.54
N LEU A 144 -0.41 4.33 -1.95
CA LEU A 144 -0.21 4.82 -3.32
C LEU A 144 1.26 5.02 -3.67
N LEU A 145 2.08 5.52 -2.75
CA LEU A 145 3.53 5.65 -2.96
C LEU A 145 4.14 4.26 -3.20
N THR A 146 3.72 3.25 -2.44
CA THR A 146 4.20 1.87 -2.60
C THR A 146 3.83 1.32 -3.97
N CYS A 147 2.60 1.57 -4.42
CA CYS A 147 2.14 1.23 -5.76
C CYS A 147 3.01 1.89 -6.84
N MET A 148 3.32 3.18 -6.70
CA MET A 148 4.18 3.92 -7.64
C MET A 148 5.62 3.39 -7.65
N MET A 149 6.21 3.12 -6.46
CA MET A 149 7.58 2.65 -6.34
C MET A 149 7.78 1.23 -6.91
N ASN A 150 6.75 0.39 -6.80
CA ASN A 150 6.79 -0.98 -7.31
C ASN A 150 6.21 -1.10 -8.72
N ALA A 151 5.67 0.00 -9.28
CA ALA A 151 4.93 0.00 -10.54
C ALA A 151 3.78 -1.02 -10.61
N VAL A 152 3.02 -1.11 -9.52
CA VAL A 152 1.92 -2.06 -9.37
C VAL A 152 0.62 -1.31 -9.18
N HIS A 153 -0.41 -1.63 -9.97
CA HIS A 153 -1.75 -1.07 -9.77
C HIS A 153 -2.34 -1.49 -8.40
N PRO A 154 -2.99 -0.58 -7.64
CA PRO A 154 -3.59 -0.88 -6.34
C PRO A 154 -4.46 -2.15 -6.30
N SER A 155 -5.23 -2.41 -7.36
CA SER A 155 -6.09 -3.60 -7.45
C SER A 155 -5.31 -4.91 -7.34
N HIS A 156 -4.09 -4.98 -7.87
CA HIS A 156 -3.30 -6.21 -7.80
C HIS A 156 -2.96 -6.56 -6.36
N TYR A 157 -2.56 -5.58 -5.55
CA TYR A 157 -2.34 -5.82 -4.12
C TYR A 157 -3.60 -6.32 -3.40
N ILE A 158 -4.74 -5.69 -3.67
CA ILE A 158 -6.00 -6.05 -3.00
C ILE A 158 -6.48 -7.44 -3.45
N ASN A 159 -6.48 -7.72 -4.76
CA ASN A 159 -6.87 -9.03 -5.30
C ASN A 159 -5.94 -10.14 -4.79
N THR A 160 -4.63 -9.93 -4.87
CA THR A 160 -3.67 -10.94 -4.39
C THR A 160 -3.78 -11.13 -2.88
N MET A 161 -4.02 -10.07 -2.09
CA MET A 161 -4.31 -10.18 -0.65
C MET A 161 -5.50 -11.10 -0.39
N MET A 162 -6.64 -10.85 -1.06
CA MET A 162 -7.84 -11.67 -0.88
C MET A 162 -7.61 -13.13 -1.30
N GLN A 163 -6.79 -13.37 -2.33
CA GLN A 163 -6.41 -14.72 -2.77
C GLN A 163 -5.50 -15.46 -1.78
N GLN A 164 -4.72 -14.75 -0.95
CA GLN A 164 -3.84 -15.39 0.05
C GLN A 164 -4.60 -15.92 1.26
N VAL A 165 -5.86 -15.54 1.43
CA VAL A 165 -6.68 -16.03 2.54
C VAL A 165 -7.26 -17.39 2.14
N SER A 166 -6.48 -18.45 2.40
CA SER A 166 -6.96 -19.83 2.30
C SER A 166 -7.61 -20.26 3.61
N THR A 167 -8.75 -20.94 3.53
CA THR A 167 -9.16 -21.85 4.61
C THR A 167 -8.11 -22.94 4.70
N VAL A 168 -7.57 -23.20 5.89
CA VAL A 168 -6.87 -24.47 6.14
C VAL A 168 -7.86 -25.57 5.72
N THR A 169 -7.45 -26.48 4.86
CA THR A 169 -8.17 -27.75 4.64
C THR A 169 -8.22 -28.43 6.00
N PHE A 170 -9.35 -28.29 6.69
CA PHE A 170 -9.70 -29.14 7.82
C PHE A 170 -10.06 -30.53 7.31
#